data_AF-A0A965H4W2-F1
#
_entry.id   AF-A0A965H4W2-F1
#
_cell.length_a   1.000
_cell.length_b   1.000
_cell.length_c   1.000
_cell.angle_alpha   90.00
_cell.angle_beta   90.00
_cell.angle_gamma   90.00
#
_symmetry.space_group_name_H-M   'P 1'
#
loop_
_entity.id
_entity.type
_entity.pdbx_description
1 polymer ?
#
loop_
_entity_poly.entity_id
_entity_poly.type
_entity_poly.pdbx_seq_one_letter_code
_entity_poly.pdbx_strand_id
1 'polypeptide(L)' 'MAAPERIATALRATNPGIAYVDNSRRGYTSLTLTPESVTGQFHFLCSIRERGTALAETRRIAATRGARRFTRD' A
#
# COMPACT_ATOMS: atom_id res chain seq x y z
N MET A 1 -9.61 21.56 -0.06
CA MET A 1 -9.18 20.27 0.54
C MET A 1 -7.70 20.06 0.22
N ALA A 2 -6.90 19.51 1.13
CA ALA A 2 -5.48 19.24 0.84
C ALA A 2 -5.35 18.15 -0.22
N ALA A 3 -4.37 18.29 -1.12
CA ALA A 3 -4.11 17.32 -2.16
C ALA A 3 -3.62 15.98 -1.55
N PRO A 4 -3.99 14.82 -2.12
CA PRO A 4 -3.71 13.52 -1.51
C PRO A 4 -2.24 13.29 -1.17
N GLU A 5 -1.33 13.67 -2.06
CA GLU A 5 0.11 13.52 -1.87
C GLU A 5 0.65 14.32 -0.67
N ARG A 6 0.06 15.49 -0.40
CA ARG A 6 0.40 16.28 0.79
C ARG A 6 -0.05 15.58 2.07
N ILE A 7 -1.24 14.98 2.06
CA ILE A 7 -1.75 14.20 3.20
C ILE A 7 -0.89 12.95 3.41
N ALA A 8 -0.60 12.20 2.35
CA ALA A 8 0.26 11.02 2.40
C ALA A 8 1.66 11.34 2.96
N THR A 9 2.22 12.48 2.55
CA THR A 9 3.51 12.96 3.06
C THR A 9 3.44 13.32 4.53
N ALA A 10 2.42 14.09 4.94
CA ALA A 10 2.23 14.47 6.34
C ALA A 10 2.05 13.23 7.24
N LEU A 11 1.25 12.25 6.82
CA LEU A 11 1.04 11.00 7.56
C LEU A 11 2.34 10.25 7.80
N ARG A 12 3.19 10.09 6.77
CA ARG A 12 4.49 9.43 6.92
C ARG A 12 5.46 10.25 7.78
N ALA A 13 5.45 11.58 7.65
CA ALA A 13 6.34 12.45 8.41
C ALA A 13 6.03 12.43 9.91
N THR A 14 4.75 12.33 10.29
CA THR A 14 4.33 12.34 11.70
C THR A 14 4.24 10.94 12.32
N ASN A 15 4.27 9.87 11.51
CA ASN A 15 4.15 8.49 11.98
C ASN A 15 5.27 7.62 11.41
N PRO A 16 6.39 7.44 12.14
CA PRO A 16 7.56 6.71 11.63
C PRO A 16 7.29 5.22 11.35
N GLY A 17 6.22 4.64 11.92
CA GLY A 17 5.79 3.27 11.66
C GLY A 17 5.07 3.06 10.32
N ILE A 18 4.63 4.13 9.64
CA ILE A 18 3.91 4.01 8.37
C ILE A 18 4.91 3.82 7.23
N ALA A 19 5.00 2.60 6.71
CA ALA A 19 5.87 2.27 5.59
C ALA A 19 5.39 2.85 4.25
N TYR A 20 4.07 2.91 4.03
CA TYR A 20 3.47 3.35 2.78
C TYR A 20 2.02 3.79 3.01
N VAL A 21 1.57 4.76 2.20
CA VAL A 21 0.20 5.21 2.16
C VAL A 21 -0.08 5.83 0.78
N ASP A 22 -1.20 5.45 0.19
CA ASP A 22 -1.85 6.13 -0.94
C ASP A 22 -3.32 6.31 -0.58
N ASN A 23 -3.74 7.56 -0.47
CA ASN A 23 -5.10 7.99 -0.14
C ASN A 23 -5.82 8.64 -1.34
N SER A 24 -5.28 8.48 -2.55
CA SER A 24 -5.82 9.05 -3.78
C SER A 24 -6.68 8.07 -4.57
N ARG A 25 -6.55 6.76 -4.32
CA ARG A 25 -7.17 5.70 -5.12
C ARG A 25 -7.97 4.70 -4.27
N ARG A 26 -8.98 4.09 -4.89
CA ARG A 26 -9.66 2.90 -4.35
C ARG A 26 -8.89 1.64 -4.71
N GLY A 27 -9.05 0.62 -3.89
CA GLY A 27 -8.34 -0.62 -4.05
C GLY A 27 -8.63 -1.60 -2.92
N TYR A 28 -7.88 -2.69 -2.92
CA TYR A 28 -7.87 -3.68 -1.85
C TYR A 28 -6.44 -4.16 -1.62
N THR A 29 -6.21 -4.80 -0.48
CA THR A 29 -4.92 -5.42 -0.17
C THR A 29 -5.08 -6.92 -0.13
N SER A 30 -4.27 -7.65 -0.90
CA SER A 30 -4.10 -9.08 -0.69
C SER A 30 -2.92 -9.32 0.25
N LEU A 31 -3.07 -10.32 1.11
CA LEU A 31 -2.04 -10.71 2.07
C LEU A 31 -1.66 -12.17 1.83
N THR A 32 -0.38 -12.43 1.66
CA THR A 32 0.19 -13.78 1.67
C THR A 32 1.01 -13.93 2.93
N LEU A 33 0.60 -14.86 3.80
CA LEU A 33 1.28 -15.14 5.06
C LEU A 33 1.90 -16.53 5.01
N THR A 34 3.17 -16.60 5.38
CA THR A 34 3.90 -17.84 5.66
C THR A 34 4.58 -17.71 7.02
N PRO A 35 5.05 -18.81 7.62
CA PRO A 35 5.84 -18.72 8.85
C PRO A 35 7.06 -17.80 8.72
N GLU A 36 7.66 -17.72 7.52
CA GLU A 36 8.89 -16.96 7.28
C GLU A 36 8.67 -15.53 6.80
N SER A 37 7.48 -15.21 6.28
CA SER A 37 7.26 -13.89 5.69
C SER A 37 5.79 -13.51 5.60
N VAL A 38 5.56 -12.20 5.56
CA VAL A 38 4.28 -11.62 5.17
C VAL A 38 4.51 -10.72 3.97
N THR A 39 3.69 -10.88 2.95
CA THR A 39 3.63 -9.96 1.81
C THR A 39 2.26 -9.32 1.75
N GLY A 40 2.21 -8.00 1.68
CA GLY A 40 1.04 -7.24 1.25
C GLY A 40 1.19 -6.71 -0.16
N GLN A 41 0.15 -6.90 -0.97
CA GLN A 41 0.02 -6.28 -2.28
C GLN A 41 -1.18 -5.33 -2.29
N PHE A 42 -0.91 -4.05 -2.48
CA PHE A 42 -1.90 -2.99 -2.58
C PHE A 42 -2.31 -2.87 -4.05
N HIS A 43 -3.52 -3.31 -4.39
CA HIS A 43 -4.07 -3.29 -5.74
C HIS A 43 -4.96 -2.06 -5.90
N PHE A 44 -4.62 -1.15 -6.81
CA PHE A 44 -5.39 0.07 -7.06
C PHE A 44 -6.17 -0.02 -8.37
N LEU A 45 -7.46 0.30 -8.31
CA LEU A 45 -8.34 0.27 -9.48
C LEU A 45 -8.03 1.43 -10.44
N CYS A 46 -8.20 1.20 -11.75
CA CYS A 46 -8.10 2.26 -12.77
C CYS A 46 -9.17 3.34 -12.61
N SER A 47 -10.41 2.94 -12.32
CA SER A 47 -11.54 3.86 -12.20
C SER A 47 -12.56 3.32 -11.19
N ILE A 48 -13.27 4.26 -10.56
CA ILE A 48 -14.46 3.98 -9.74
C ILE A 48 -15.74 4.46 -10.41
N ARG A 49 -15.62 5.15 -11.55
CA ARG A 49 -16.74 5.74 -12.29
C ARG A 49 -17.34 4.76 -13.29
N GLU A 50 -16.53 3.78 -13.71
CA GLU A 50 -16.90 2.75 -14.65
C GLU A 50 -16.82 1.38 -13.96
N ARG A 51 -17.74 0.48 -14.32
CA ARG A 51 -17.74 -0.87 -13.77
C ARG A 51 -16.59 -1.67 -14.41
N GLY A 52 -15.66 -2.12 -13.59
CA GLY A 52 -14.56 -2.99 -14.02
C GLY A 52 -13.60 -3.33 -12.88
N THR A 53 -12.65 -4.22 -13.16
CA THR A 53 -11.63 -4.68 -12.21
C THR A 53 -10.21 -4.40 -12.68
N ALA A 54 -10.04 -3.60 -13.74
CA ALA A 54 -8.72 -3.22 -14.23
C ALA A 54 -7.94 -2.47 -13.15
N LEU A 55 -6.68 -2.90 -12.95
CA LEU A 55 -5.77 -2.31 -11.96
C LEU A 55 -4.86 -1.29 -12.64
N ALA A 56 -4.72 -0.11 -12.04
CA ALA A 56 -3.75 0.90 -12.46
C ALA A 56 -2.35 0.59 -11.94
N GLU A 57 -2.27 0.05 -10.72
CA GLU A 57 -1.01 -0.24 -10.04
C GLU A 57 -1.22 -1.39 -9.05
N THR A 58 -0.18 -2.20 -8.87
CA THR A 58 -0.04 -3.07 -7.71
C THR A 58 1.29 -2.78 -7.04
N ARG A 59 1.24 -2.36 -5.77
CA ARG A 59 2.45 -2.12 -4.99
C ARG A 59 2.68 -3.23 -3.98
N ARG A 60 3.89 -3.78 -3.96
CA ARG A 60 4.28 -4.87 -3.06
C ARG A 60 5.11 -4.33 -1.89
N ILE A 61 4.78 -4.80 -0.69
CA ILE A 61 5.58 -4.59 0.52
C ILE A 61 5.64 -5.92 1.27
N ALA A 62 6.83 -6.36 1.65
CA ALA A 62 7.00 -7.59 2.39
C ALA A 62 7.81 -7.38 3.67
N ALA A 63 7.71 -8.33 4.59
CA ALA A 63 8.57 -8.42 5.76
C ALA A 63 8.94 -9.88 5.99
N THR A 64 10.22 -10.13 6.22
CA THR A 64 10.73 -11.45 6.63
C THR A 64 10.73 -11.53 8.15
N ARG A 65 10.42 -12.71 8.68
CA ARG A 65 10.48 -13.00 10.12
C ARG A 65 11.84 -12.60 10.69
N GLY A 66 11.82 -11.88 11.81
CA GLY A 66 13.03 -11.42 12.50
C GLY A 66 13.77 -10.23 11.85
N ALA A 67 13.45 -9.84 10.61
CA ALA A 67 14.15 -8.74 9.93
C ALA A 67 13.83 -7.35 10.53
N ARG A 68 12.66 -7.21 11.19
CA ARG A 68 12.15 -5.95 11.78
C ARG A 68 12.17 -4.75 10.81
N ARG A 69 12.06 -5.02 9.51
CA ARG A 69 12.02 -4.02 8.45
C ARG A 69 11.17 -4.53 7.30
N PHE A 70 10.58 -3.59 6.55
CA PHE A 70 9.91 -3.91 5.30
C PHE A 70 10.90 -3.92 4.13
N THR A 71 10.73 -4.85 3.21
CA THR A 71 11.31 -4.83 1.87
C THR A 71 10.26 -4.31 0.88
N ARG A 72 10.75 -3.55 -0.10
CA ARG A 72 9.93 -2.94 -1.16
C ARG A 72 10.59 -3.36 -2.46
N ASP A 73 9.83 -4.06 -3.30
CA ASP A 73 10.22 -4.45 -4.66
C ASP A 73 9.68 -3.43 -5.66
#